data_AF-L9XW03-F1
#
_entry.id   AF-L9XW03-F1
#
_cell.length_a   1.000
_cell.length_b   1.000
_cell.length_c   1.000
_cell.angle_alpha   90.00
_cell.angle_beta   90.00
_cell.angle_gamma   90.00
#
_symmetry.space_group_name_H-M   'P 1'
#
loop_
_entity.id
_entity.type
_entity.pdbx_description
1 polymer ?
#
loop_
_entity_poly.entity_id
_entity_poly.type
_entity_poly.pdbx_seq_one_letter_code
_entity_poly.pdbx_strand_id
1 'polypeptide(L)'
;MAGIRTYTMVYIALLALGTGKFVLFEIPQFSQTVAIVGTLILAVIKISLIAGYFQHLIEEPRSISYMMGLAVFMVFLLTIAAGYSIQ
;
A
#
# COMPACT_ATOMS: atom_id res chain seq x y z
N MET A 1 3.51 18.23 -11.78
CA MET A 1 2.92 19.49 -11.27
C MET A 1 2.02 19.15 -10.11
N ALA A 2 2.50 19.38 -8.89
CA ALA A 2 1.74 19.12 -7.67
C ALA A 2 0.63 20.16 -7.47
N GLY A 3 -0.57 19.87 -7.98
CA GLY A 3 -1.75 20.68 -7.74
C GLY A 3 -2.38 20.36 -6.38
N ILE A 4 -2.67 21.39 -5.58
CA ILE A 4 -3.28 21.22 -4.24
C ILE A 4 -4.57 20.39 -4.31
N ARG A 5 -5.40 20.61 -5.33
CA ARG A 5 -6.63 19.83 -5.58
C ARG A 5 -6.35 18.32 -5.70
N THR A 6 -5.34 17.92 -6.46
CA THR A 6 -4.99 16.50 -6.65
C THR A 6 -4.52 15.89 -5.34
N TYR A 7 -3.63 16.57 -4.63
CA TYR A 7 -3.11 16.08 -3.35
C TYR A 7 -4.18 16.03 -2.26
N THR A 8 -5.12 16.97 -2.24
CA THR A 8 -6.28 16.93 -1.35
C THR A 8 -7.19 15.74 -1.68
N MET A 9 -7.45 15.45 -2.95
CA MET A 9 -8.23 14.26 -3.34
C MET A 9 -7.54 12.96 -2.92
N VAL A 10 -6.23 12.83 -3.17
CA VAL A 10 -5.47 11.65 -2.74
C VAL A 10 -5.44 11.57 -1.21
N TYR A 11 -5.30 12.67 -0.49
CA TYR A 11 -5.36 12.69 0.97
C TYR A 11 -6.69 12.15 1.51
N ILE A 12 -7.83 12.59 0.96
CA ILE A 12 -9.15 12.08 1.34
C ILE A 12 -9.26 10.58 1.05
N ALA A 13 -8.75 10.12 -0.10
CA ALA A 13 -8.70 8.69 -0.41
C ALA A 13 -7.84 7.92 0.61
N LEU A 14 -6.68 8.45 1.00
CA LEU A 14 -5.81 7.84 2.02
C LEU A 14 -6.49 7.75 3.40
N LEU A 15 -7.26 8.78 3.77
CA LEU A 15 -8.08 8.74 4.98
C LEU A 15 -9.12 7.63 4.89
N ALA A 16 -9.89 7.58 3.80
CA ALA A 16 -10.91 6.55 3.58
C ALA A 16 -10.33 5.12 3.58
N LEU A 17 -9.17 4.90 2.94
CA LEU A 17 -8.48 3.62 2.95
C LEU A 17 -7.94 3.25 4.34
N GLY A 18 -7.58 4.24 5.15
CA GLY A 18 -7.14 4.07 6.53
C GLY A 18 -8.30 3.67 7.45
N THR A 19 -9.37 4.47 7.47
CA THR A 19 -10.56 4.22 8.31
C THR A 19 -11.36 3.01 7.82
N GLY A 20 -11.40 2.75 6.52
CA GLY A 20 -12.09 1.59 5.94
C GLY A 20 -11.60 0.24 6.48
N LYS A 21 -10.36 0.15 6.97
CA LYS A 21 -9.87 -1.07 7.63
C LYS A 21 -10.61 -1.41 8.91
N PHE A 22 -11.01 -0.39 9.69
CA PHE A 22 -11.81 -0.58 10.90
C PHE A 22 -13.16 -1.23 10.56
N VAL A 23 -13.79 -0.79 9.47
CA VAL A 23 -15.06 -1.32 8.98
C VAL A 23 -14.96 -2.82 8.67
N LEU A 24 -13.82 -3.28 8.14
CA LEU A 24 -13.61 -4.70 7.84
C LEU A 24 -13.60 -5.61 9.08
N PHE A 25 -13.21 -5.09 10.24
CA PHE A 25 -13.13 -5.87 11.49
C PHE A 25 -14.36 -5.73 12.39
N GLU A 26 -15.10 -4.63 12.29
CA GLU A 26 -16.26 -4.35 13.14
C GLU A 26 -17.59 -4.85 12.57
N ILE A 27 -17.66 -5.08 11.26
CA ILE A 27 -18.88 -5.59 10.62
C ILE A 27 -18.96 -7.12 10.81
N PRO A 28 -19.95 -7.66 11.53
CA PRO A 28 -20.06 -9.09 11.84
C PRO A 28 -20.14 -10.02 10.62
N GLN A 29 -20.55 -9.48 9.47
CA GLN A 29 -20.71 -10.19 8.21
C GLN A 29 -19.37 -10.59 7.58
N PHE A 30 -18.25 -9.95 7.97
CA PHE A 30 -16.93 -10.31 7.45
C PHE A 30 -16.28 -11.36 8.34
N SER A 31 -15.89 -12.49 7.74
CA SER A 31 -15.04 -13.45 8.44
C SER A 31 -13.66 -12.84 8.70
N GLN A 32 -12.98 -13.33 9.75
CA GLN A 32 -11.62 -12.88 10.09
C GLN A 32 -10.66 -12.97 8.90
N THR A 33 -10.74 -14.04 8.12
CA THR A 33 -9.92 -14.21 6.91
C THR A 33 -10.21 -13.11 5.88
N VAL A 34 -11.49 -12.78 5.64
CA VAL A 34 -11.88 -11.70 4.73
C VAL A 34 -11.38 -10.35 5.23
N ALA A 35 -11.49 -10.09 6.54
CA ALA A 35 -11.01 -8.86 7.14
C ALA A 35 -9.49 -8.69 6.99
N ILE A 36 -8.71 -9.76 7.21
CA ILE A 36 -7.25 -9.76 7.02
C ILE A 36 -6.88 -9.50 5.56
N VAL A 37 -7.47 -10.26 4.63
CA VAL A 37 -7.18 -10.14 3.19
C VAL A 37 -7.57 -8.75 2.68
N GLY A 38 -8.76 -8.26 3.04
CA GLY A 38 -9.22 -6.92 2.69
C GLY A 38 -8.29 -5.84 3.25
N THR A 39 -7.82 -6.01 4.49
CA THR A 39 -6.87 -5.08 5.11
C THR A 39 -5.54 -5.01 4.38
N LEU A 40 -5.03 -6.16 3.92
CA LEU A 40 -3.82 -6.23 3.10
C LEU A 40 -4.00 -5.51 1.76
N ILE A 41 -5.12 -5.74 1.07
CA ILE A 41 -5.44 -5.04 -0.19
C ILE A 41 -5.51 -3.53 0.02
N LEU A 42 -6.25 -3.07 1.04
CA LEU A 42 -6.33 -1.64 1.37
C LEU A 42 -4.96 -1.06 1.73
N ALA A 43 -4.09 -1.84 2.39
CA ALA A 43 -2.73 -1.41 2.70
C ALA A 43 -1.91 -1.19 1.43
N VAL A 44 -1.92 -2.15 0.49
CA VAL A 44 -1.19 -2.06 -0.78
C VAL A 44 -1.62 -0.82 -1.56
N ILE A 45 -2.93 -0.61 -1.73
CA ILE A 45 -3.45 0.57 -2.45
C ILE A 45 -2.98 1.86 -1.78
N LYS A 46 -3.07 1.93 -0.44
CA LYS A 46 -2.67 3.11 0.32
C LYS A 46 -1.18 3.43 0.13
N ILE A 47 -0.30 2.44 0.26
CA ILE A 47 1.15 2.70 0.10
C ILE A 47 1.50 3.06 -1.34
N SER A 48 0.82 2.51 -2.35
CA SER A 48 1.04 2.88 -3.75
C SER A 48 0.65 4.33 -4.03
N LEU A 49 -0.47 4.80 -3.46
CA LEU A 49 -0.87 6.21 -3.54
C LEU A 49 0.13 7.14 -2.84
N ILE A 50 0.64 6.73 -1.67
CA ILE A 50 1.67 7.49 -0.94
C ILE A 50 2.95 7.56 -1.76
N ALA A 51 3.45 6.42 -2.28
CA ALA A 51 4.67 6.38 -3.07
C ALA A 51 4.52 7.22 -4.36
N GLY A 52 3.43 7.03 -5.09
CA GLY A 52 3.17 7.73 -6.35
C GLY A 52 3.03 9.24 -6.18
N TYR A 53 2.21 9.69 -5.23
CA TYR A 53 1.86 11.11 -5.08
C TYR A 53 2.65 11.80 -3.97
N PHE A 54 2.67 11.29 -2.74
CA PHE A 54 3.31 11.99 -1.62
C PHE A 54 4.84 11.86 -1.58
N GLN A 55 5.40 10.76 -2.10
CA GLN A 55 6.83 10.61 -2.33
C GLN A 55 7.27 11.01 -3.74
N HIS A 56 6.34 11.55 -4.54
CA HIS A 56 6.58 12.04 -5.90
C HIS A 56 7.17 11.01 -6.88
N LEU A 57 7.03 9.70 -6.62
CA LEU A 57 7.59 8.64 -7.49
C LEU A 57 7.07 8.71 -8.94
N ILE A 58 5.88 9.28 -9.15
CA ILE A 58 5.29 9.46 -10.49
C ILE A 58 5.99 10.55 -11.31
N GLU A 59 6.67 11.49 -10.64
CA GLU A 59 7.38 12.61 -11.27
C GLU A 59 8.88 12.31 -11.45
N GLU A 60 9.38 11.26 -10.82
CA GLU A 60 10.76 10.77 -10.92
C GLU A 60 11.06 10.09 -12.27
N PRO A 61 12.33 10.01 -12.69
CA PRO A 61 12.69 9.31 -13.91
C PRO A 61 12.44 7.81 -13.78
N ARG A 62 12.13 7.16 -14.91
CA ARG A 62 11.74 5.74 -14.96
C ARG A 62 12.73 4.79 -14.27
N SER A 63 14.02 5.12 -14.26
CA SER A 63 15.05 4.36 -13.56
C SER A 63 14.76 4.22 -12.06
N ILE A 64 14.23 5.26 -11.41
CA ILE A 64 13.86 5.25 -10.00
C ILE A 64 12.62 4.39 -9.79
N SER A 65 11.62 4.46 -10.66
CA SER A 65 10.43 3.58 -10.58
C SER A 65 10.81 2.11 -10.73
N TYR A 66 11.74 1.77 -11.64
CA TYR A 66 12.26 0.41 -11.78
C TYR A 66 13.06 -0.03 -10.55
N MET A 67 13.90 0.85 -10.00
CA MET A 67 14.63 0.57 -8.76
C MET A 67 13.67 0.29 -7.60
N MET A 68 12.61 1.09 -7.43
CA MET A 68 11.60 0.87 -6.40
C MET A 68 10.86 -0.45 -6.59
N GLY A 69 10.49 -0.80 -7.83
CA GLY A 69 9.88 -2.09 -8.15
C GLY A 69 10.81 -3.26 -7.83
N LEU A 70 12.10 -3.14 -8.16
CA LEU A 70 13.12 -4.13 -7.82
C LEU A 70 13.27 -4.27 -6.30
N ALA A 71 13.27 -3.16 -5.56
CA ALA A 71 13.37 -3.18 -4.09
C ALA A 71 12.19 -3.94 -3.47
N VAL A 72 10.96 -3.71 -3.92
CA VAL A 72 9.77 -4.46 -3.47
C VAL A 72 9.92 -5.96 -3.77
N PHE A 73 10.39 -6.30 -4.98
CA PHE A 73 10.65 -7.69 -5.35
C PHE A 73 11.69 -8.35 -4.45
N MET A 74 12.78 -7.65 -4.13
CA MET A 74 13.81 -8.16 -3.23
C MET A 74 13.30 -8.37 -1.80
N VAL A 75 12.43 -7.49 -1.30
CA VAL A 75 11.77 -7.68 0.01
C VAL A 75 10.93 -8.96 0.03
N PHE A 76 10.25 -9.31 -1.07
CA PHE A 76 9.53 -10.59 -1.14
C PHE A 76 10.45 -11.80 -1.11
N LEU A 77 11.57 -11.76 -1.84
CA LEU A 77 12.57 -12.83 -1.80
C LEU A 77 13.14 -13.01 -0.39
N LEU A 78 13.47 -11.91 0.31
CA LEU A 78 13.96 -11.96 1.68
C LEU A 78 12.91 -12.49 2.66
N THR A 79 11.64 -12.10 2.48
CA THR A 79 10.53 -12.60 3.32
C THR A 79 10.35 -14.11 3.17
N ILE A 80 10.40 -14.61 1.93
CA ILE A 80 10.33 -16.05 1.65
C ILE A 80 11.54 -16.77 2.23
N ALA A 81 12.75 -16.25 2.02
CA ALA A 81 13.97 -16.84 2.56
C ALA A 81 13.96 -16.91 4.09
N ALA A 82 13.49 -15.85 4.76
CA ALA A 82 13.33 -15.81 6.21
C ALA A 82 12.35 -16.89 6.71
N GLY A 83 11.32 -17.23 5.93
CA GLY A 83 10.40 -18.33 6.24
C GLY A 83 11.09 -19.69 6.36
N TYR A 84 12.16 -19.94 5.60
CA TYR A 84 12.96 -21.18 5.71
C TYR A 84 13.99 -21.15 6.84
N SER A 85 14.34 -19.96 7.36
CA SER A 85 15.35 -19.82 8.42
C SER A 85 14.81 -20.09 9.83
N ILE A 86 13.49 -20.13 10.00
CA ILE A 86 12.82 -20.28 11.31
C ILE A 86 12.50 -21.76 11.62
N GLN A 87 12.57 -22.64 10.62
CA GLN A 87 12.48 -24.09 10.78
C GLN A 87 13.85 -24.69 11.12
#